data_AF-A0A3N7BKY6-F1
#
_entry.id   AF-A0A3N7BKY6-F1
#
_cell.length_a   1.000
_cell.length_b   1.000
_cell.length_c   1.000
_cell.angle_alpha   90.00
_cell.angle_beta   90.00
_cell.angle_gamma   90.00
#
_symmetry.space_group_name_H-M   'P 1'
#
loop_
_entity.id
_entity.type
_entity.pdbx_description
1 polymer ?
#
loop_
_entity_poly.entity_id
_entity_poly.type
_entity_poly.pdbx_seq_one_letter_code
_entity_poly.pdbx_strand_id
1 'polypeptide(L)'
;MNKTNKAKTHPSDPVKDAGGGKTKVEQGGEPAPRLPHERDQSSESQQTQDGQPTKVGRQAHEDVERGLVDTDRGLEANRVYDDNKKVRR
;
A
#
# COMPACT_ATOMS: atom_id res chain seq x y z
N MET A 1 32.23 -31.39 22.18
CA MET A 1 31.18 -30.53 22.77
C MET A 1 30.37 -29.91 21.63
N ASN A 2 29.12 -30.38 21.42
CA ASN A 2 28.29 -29.94 20.31
C ASN A 2 27.33 -28.85 20.79
N LYS A 3 27.45 -27.62 20.28
CA LYS A 3 26.51 -26.52 20.54
C LYS A 3 25.42 -26.54 19.48
N THR A 4 24.34 -27.26 19.71
CA THR A 4 23.10 -27.13 18.94
C THR A 4 22.26 -26.00 19.52
N ASN A 5 22.52 -24.77 19.08
CA ASN A 5 21.62 -23.65 19.35
C ASN A 5 20.40 -23.76 18.42
N LYS A 6 19.46 -24.64 18.78
CA LYS A 6 18.13 -24.69 18.19
C LYS A 6 17.41 -23.43 18.64
N ALA A 7 17.36 -22.41 17.78
CA ALA A 7 16.57 -21.21 18.01
C ALA A 7 15.13 -21.64 18.30
N LYS A 8 14.75 -21.56 19.57
CA LYS A 8 13.39 -21.83 20.02
C LYS A 8 12.54 -20.67 19.52
N THR A 9 11.80 -20.90 18.46
CA THR A 9 10.61 -20.12 18.14
C THR A 9 9.64 -20.27 19.31
N HIS A 10 9.65 -19.30 20.21
CA HIS A 10 8.68 -19.26 21.30
C HIS A 10 7.33 -18.77 20.73
N PRO A 11 6.23 -19.49 21.01
CA PRO A 11 4.90 -19.15 20.53
C PRO A 11 4.29 -18.04 21.40
N SER A 12 3.44 -17.23 20.77
CA SER A 12 2.51 -16.25 21.35
C SER A 12 3.09 -15.02 22.06
N ASP A 13 3.46 -14.01 21.27
CA ASP A 13 3.37 -12.61 21.71
C ASP A 13 1.88 -12.19 21.67
N PRO A 14 1.33 -11.59 22.74
CA PRO A 14 -0.08 -11.21 22.81
C PRO A 14 -0.39 -9.88 22.09
N VAL A 15 0.62 -9.15 21.61
CA VAL A 15 0.44 -7.94 20.80
C VAL A 15 0.47 -8.30 19.31
N LYS A 16 -0.46 -9.17 18.94
CA LYS A 16 -0.73 -9.60 17.56
C LYS A 16 -1.59 -8.58 16.82
N ASP A 17 -1.30 -7.30 16.92
CA ASP A 17 -2.03 -6.27 16.19
C ASP A 17 -0.99 -5.46 15.40
N ALA A 18 -1.00 -5.41 14.06
CA ALA A 18 -2.16 -5.24 13.22
C ALA A 18 -1.90 -5.79 11.80
N GLY A 19 -2.78 -6.69 11.35
CA GLY A 19 -3.09 -7.01 9.94
C GLY A 19 -1.90 -7.29 9.01
N GLY A 20 -1.80 -8.52 8.51
CA GLY A 20 -1.26 -8.92 7.18
C GLY A 20 0.18 -8.59 6.76
N GLY A 21 0.79 -7.51 7.26
CA GLY A 21 2.02 -6.92 6.72
C GLY A 21 3.32 -7.36 7.41
N LYS A 22 4.44 -7.26 6.68
CA LYS A 22 5.78 -7.63 7.15
C LYS A 22 6.46 -6.55 8.02
N THR A 23 5.87 -5.37 8.14
CA THR A 23 6.40 -4.24 8.92
C THR A 23 6.01 -4.39 10.39
N LYS A 24 6.98 -4.40 11.31
CA LYS A 24 6.74 -4.43 12.76
C LYS A 24 7.06 -3.07 13.35
N VAL A 25 6.24 -2.63 14.30
CA VAL A 25 6.48 -1.41 15.07
C VAL A 25 6.87 -1.84 16.48
N GLU A 26 7.93 -1.23 16.99
CA GLU A 26 8.41 -1.41 18.36
C GLU A 26 8.36 -0.03 19.03
N GLN A 27 7.65 0.10 20.16
CA GLN A 27 7.66 1.33 20.96
C GLN A 27 8.39 1.07 22.25
N GLY A 28 9.52 1.75 22.46
CA GLY A 28 10.35 1.53 23.65
C GLY A 28 10.99 0.13 23.73
N GLY A 29 11.05 -0.61 22.61
CA GLY A 29 11.58 -1.97 22.55
C GLY A 29 10.58 -3.07 22.87
N GLU A 30 9.31 -2.71 23.10
CA GLU A 30 8.22 -3.65 23.30
C GLU A 30 7.21 -3.56 22.13
N PRO A 31 6.58 -4.68 21.76
CA PRO A 31 5.56 -4.69 20.74
C PRO A 31 4.32 -3.96 21.26
N ALA A 32 3.87 -2.94 20.53
CA ALA A 32 2.71 -2.12 20.88
C ALA A 32 1.76 -1.98 19.68
N PRO A 33 0.45 -1.73 19.90
CA PRO A 33 -0.45 -1.38 18.81
C PRO A 33 0.06 -0.16 18.04
N ARG A 34 0.02 -0.23 16.71
CA ARG A 34 0.52 0.86 15.85
C ARG A 34 -0.28 2.15 16.04
N LEU A 35 0.42 3.27 16.11
CA LEU A 35 -0.19 4.61 16.02
C LEU A 35 -0.74 4.86 14.61
N PRO A 36 -1.70 5.79 14.44
CA PRO A 36 -2.30 6.07 13.13
C PRO A 36 -1.27 6.38 12.04
N HIS A 37 -0.29 7.24 12.33
CA HIS A 37 0.76 7.59 11.38
C HIS A 37 1.73 6.44 11.10
N GLU A 38 1.93 5.52 12.04
CA GLU A 38 2.73 4.30 11.83
C GLU A 38 1.96 3.28 10.97
N ARG A 39 0.64 3.21 11.13
CA ARG A 39 -0.24 2.39 10.29
C ARG A 39 -0.24 2.89 8.84
N ASP A 40 -0.30 4.21 8.65
CA ASP A 40 -0.29 4.80 7.31
C ASP A 40 1.01 4.52 6.55
N GLN A 41 2.14 4.42 7.27
CA GLN A 41 3.45 4.07 6.70
C GLN A 41 3.67 2.55 6.56
N SER A 42 2.75 1.73 7.04
CA SER A 42 2.87 0.27 6.91
C SER A 42 2.56 -0.17 5.49
N SER A 43 3.24 -1.24 5.04
CA SER A 43 2.89 -1.97 3.81
C SER A 43 1.44 -2.48 3.80
N GLU A 44 0.87 -2.74 4.98
CA GLU A 44 -0.53 -3.17 5.12
C GLU A 44 -1.52 -2.10 4.67
N SER A 45 -1.14 -0.82 4.74
CA SER A 45 -1.94 0.31 4.25
C SER A 45 -2.30 0.17 2.76
N GLN A 46 -1.57 -0.66 2.02
CA GLN A 46 -1.77 -0.93 0.61
C GLN A 46 -2.55 -2.23 0.33
N GLN A 47 -2.89 -3.03 1.35
CA GLN A 47 -3.70 -4.24 1.18
C GLN A 47 -5.17 -3.88 0.98
N THR A 48 -5.83 -4.62 0.10
CA THR A 48 -7.29 -4.57 -0.05
C THR A 48 -7.94 -5.52 0.95
N GLN A 49 -9.22 -5.29 1.28
CA GLN A 49 -9.94 -6.08 2.30
C GLN A 49 -9.96 -7.59 2.00
N ASP A 50 -9.96 -7.97 0.72
CA ASP A 50 -10.00 -9.35 0.24
C ASP A 50 -8.63 -9.84 -0.29
N GLY A 51 -7.58 -9.02 -0.18
CA GLY A 51 -6.26 -9.30 -0.74
C GLY A 51 -6.24 -9.38 -2.27
N GLN A 52 -7.34 -9.03 -2.95
CA GLN A 52 -7.43 -9.02 -4.40
C GLN A 52 -7.21 -7.61 -4.96
N PRO A 53 -6.66 -7.47 -6.18
CA PRO A 53 -6.60 -6.17 -6.84
C PRO A 53 -8.00 -5.53 -6.89
N THR A 54 -8.06 -4.23 -6.61
CA THR A 54 -9.29 -3.45 -6.77
C THR A 54 -9.81 -3.59 -8.20
N LYS A 55 -11.12 -3.37 -8.40
CA LYS A 55 -11.72 -3.39 -9.74
C LYS A 55 -10.95 -2.49 -10.73
N VAL A 56 -10.55 -1.29 -10.27
CA VAL A 56 -9.76 -0.34 -11.06
C VAL A 56 -8.35 -0.88 -11.34
N GLY A 57 -7.69 -1.45 -10.33
CA GLY A 57 -6.35 -2.04 -10.53
C GLY A 57 -6.34 -3.20 -11.52
N ARG A 58 -7.40 -4.04 -11.52
CA ARG A 58 -7.57 -5.12 -12.50
C ARG A 58 -7.77 -4.59 -13.91
N GLN A 59 -8.64 -3.60 -14.07
CA GLN A 59 -8.88 -2.97 -15.37
C GLN A 59 -7.59 -2.34 -15.93
N ALA A 60 -6.88 -1.57 -15.10
CA ALA A 60 -5.63 -0.93 -15.50
C ALA A 60 -4.57 -1.97 -15.93
N HIS A 61 -4.48 -3.09 -15.22
CA HIS A 61 -3.61 -4.20 -15.62
C HIS A 61 -4.01 -4.78 -16.97
N GLU A 62 -5.30 -5.05 -17.19
CA GLU A 62 -5.81 -5.55 -18.48
C GLU A 62 -5.55 -4.55 -19.62
N ASP A 63 -5.68 -3.25 -19.37
CA ASP A 63 -5.43 -2.21 -20.37
C ASP A 63 -3.94 -2.19 -20.77
N VAL A 64 -3.04 -2.27 -19.79
CA VAL A 64 -1.59 -2.34 -20.04
C VAL A 64 -1.22 -3.62 -20.80
N GLU A 65 -1.75 -4.78 -20.40
CA GLU A 65 -1.50 -6.06 -21.09
C GLU A 65 -2.02 -6.06 -22.53
N ARG A 66 -3.11 -5.33 -22.81
CA ARG A 66 -3.61 -5.13 -24.17
C ARG A 66 -2.80 -4.09 -24.97
N GLY A 67 -1.81 -3.43 -24.37
CA GLY A 67 -1.01 -2.39 -24.99
C GLY A 67 -1.75 -1.07 -25.16
N LEU A 68 -2.82 -0.85 -24.39
CA LEU A 68 -3.57 0.39 -24.42
C LEU A 68 -2.72 1.51 -23.81
N VAL A 69 -2.45 2.54 -24.60
CA VAL A 69 -1.72 3.73 -24.14
C VAL A 69 -2.73 4.77 -23.69
N ASP A 70 -2.56 5.28 -22.47
CA ASP A 70 -3.31 6.43 -21.98
C ASP A 70 -2.99 7.65 -22.87
N THR A 71 -3.94 8.01 -23.74
CA THR A 71 -3.80 9.10 -24.72
C THR A 71 -4.78 10.24 -24.49
N ASP A 72 -5.76 10.08 -23.60
CA ASP A 72 -6.78 11.09 -23.33
C ASP A 72 -6.25 12.25 -22.45
N ARG A 73 -5.18 12.01 -21.69
CA ARG A 73 -4.52 13.01 -20.84
C ARG A 73 -4.14 14.29 -21.59
N GLY A 74 -3.75 14.20 -22.86
CA GLY A 74 -3.42 15.36 -23.67
C GLY A 74 -4.63 16.22 -24.03
N LEU A 75 -5.76 15.59 -24.35
CA LEU A 75 -7.01 16.28 -24.69
C LEU A 75 -7.59 16.99 -23.47
N GLU A 76 -7.62 16.32 -22.32
CA GLU A 76 -8.09 16.90 -21.06
C GLU A 76 -7.17 18.04 -20.57
N ALA A 77 -5.85 17.90 -20.72
CA ALA A 77 -4.91 18.99 -20.40
C ALA A 77 -5.16 20.24 -21.24
N ASN A 78 -5.42 20.07 -22.55
CA ASN A 78 -5.74 21.20 -23.44
C ASN A 78 -7.06 21.86 -23.05
N ARG A 79 -8.10 21.06 -22.75
CA ARG A 79 -9.40 21.56 -22.29
C ARG A 79 -9.26 22.43 -21.04
N VAL A 80 -8.53 21.95 -20.03
CA VAL A 80 -8.30 22.69 -18.78
C VAL A 80 -7.52 23.98 -19.05
N TYR A 81 -6.52 23.97 -19.94
CA TYR A 81 -5.78 25.17 -20.32
C TYR A 81 -6.71 26.23 -20.95
N ASP A 82 -7.55 25.82 -21.91
CA ASP A 82 -8.47 26.72 -22.59
C ASP A 82 -9.52 27.31 -21.65
N ASP A 83 -10.07 26.50 -20.74
CA ASP A 83 -11.07 26.97 -19.77
C ASP A 83 -10.45 27.94 -18.76
N ASN A 84 -9.24 27.69 -18.27
CA ASN A 84 -8.51 28.63 -17.41
C ASN A 84 -8.20 29.95 -18.13
N LYS A 85 -7.91 29.92 -19.43
CA LYS A 85 -7.70 31.13 -20.24
C LYS A 85 -8.99 31.95 -20.40
N LYS A 86 -10.15 31.31 -20.48
CA LYS A 86 -11.46 32.00 -20.55
C LYS A 86 -11.83 32.64 -19.22
N VAL A 87 -11.59 31.96 -18.10
CA VAL A 87 -11.90 32.47 -16.74
C VAL A 87 -11.01 33.66 -16.36
N ARG A 88 -9.78 33.72 -16.88
CA ARG A 88 -8.81 34.78 -16.60
C ARG A 88 -8.87 35.97 -17.58
N ARG A 89 -9.90 36.02 -18.44
CA ARG A 89 -10.13 37.10 -19.41
C ARG A 89 -11.32 37.96 -19.01
#